data_AF-A0A6J6G1E2-F1
#
_entry.id   AF-A0A6J6G1E2-F1
#
_cell.length_a   1.000
_cell.length_b   1.000
_cell.length_c   1.000
_cell.angle_alpha   90.00
_cell.angle_beta   90.00
_cell.angle_gamma   90.00
#
_symmetry.space_group_name_H-M   'P 1'
#
loop_
_entity.id
_entity.type
_entity.pdbx_description
1 polymer ?
#
loop_
_entity_poly.entity_id
_entity_poly.type
_entity_poly.pdbx_seq_one_letter_code
_entity_poly.pdbx_strand_id
1 'polypeptide(L)'
;MRLSDQDLIKVSVLLPESSKNYISGQAQIIGALVVNQVNVGDLIPVASIASAPNSLNQRHVPITTEITDSPINLQRGDVVDIYAVPTRDSKITTEAQLVGQSISLSEVLKENNSGKVSVVAIFNDDQVLPILQIMSDTRVIIVRSV
;
A
#
# COMPACT_ATOMS: atom_id res chain seq x y z
N MET A 1 -2.16 14.59 13.51
CA MET A 1 -3.17 13.75 14.22
C MET A 1 -4.03 13.06 13.19
N ARG A 2 -4.43 11.79 13.39
CA ARG A 2 -5.40 11.11 12.50
C ARG A 2 -6.80 11.29 13.07
N LEU A 3 -7.78 11.55 12.19
CA LEU A 3 -9.17 11.66 12.60
C LEU A 3 -9.78 10.28 12.86
N SER A 4 -10.45 10.16 13.99
CA SER A 4 -11.32 9.04 14.36
C SER A 4 -12.77 9.50 14.46
N ASP A 5 -13.71 8.57 14.63
CA ASP A 5 -15.12 8.91 14.76
C ASP A 5 -15.40 9.79 16.00
N GLN A 6 -14.56 9.71 17.03
CA GLN A 6 -14.70 10.50 18.25
C GLN A 6 -14.28 11.96 18.08
N ASP A 7 -13.50 12.27 17.05
CA ASP A 7 -13.01 13.62 16.77
C ASP A 7 -14.00 14.45 15.93
N LEU A 8 -15.07 13.83 15.43
CA LEU A 8 -15.96 14.40 14.42
C LEU A 8 -17.40 14.52 14.92
N ILE A 9 -18.00 15.69 14.68
CA ILE A 9 -19.43 15.92 14.85
C ILE A 9 -19.96 16.55 13.57
N LYS A 10 -21.06 16.00 13.04
CA LYS A 10 -21.75 16.59 11.89
C LYS A 10 -22.65 17.72 12.36
N VAL A 11 -22.46 18.90 11.77
CA VAL A 11 -23.28 20.09 12.06
C VAL A 11 -23.87 20.66 10.78
N SER A 12 -25.06 21.23 10.87
CA SER A 12 -25.71 21.91 9.76
C SER A 12 -25.48 23.41 9.87
N VAL A 13 -24.90 24.00 8.83
CA VAL A 13 -24.53 25.42 8.76
C VAL A 13 -24.85 25.99 7.38
N LEU A 14 -25.18 27.27 7.31
CA LEU A 14 -25.39 27.97 6.04
C LEU A 14 -24.07 28.55 5.54
N LEU A 15 -23.52 28.00 4.47
CA LEU A 15 -22.25 28.41 3.86
C LEU A 15 -22.44 28.68 2.36
N PRO A 16 -23.01 29.83 1.96
CA PRO A 16 -23.42 30.06 0.56
C PRO A 16 -22.23 29.95 -0.40
N GLU A 17 -21.32 30.92 -0.36
CA GLU A 17 -20.16 30.99 -1.28
C GLU A 17 -18.93 30.26 -0.75
N SER A 18 -18.98 29.83 0.52
CA SER A 18 -17.82 29.31 1.25
C SER A 18 -17.82 27.79 1.40
N SER A 19 -18.92 27.10 1.06
CA SER A 19 -19.08 25.65 1.30
C SER A 19 -17.94 24.81 0.73
N LYS A 20 -17.42 25.18 -0.44
CA LYS A 20 -16.26 24.52 -1.10
C LYS A 20 -14.97 24.52 -0.27
N ASN A 21 -14.83 25.41 0.71
CA ASN A 21 -13.63 25.53 1.55
C ASN A 21 -13.67 24.60 2.76
N TYR A 22 -14.79 23.93 3.01
CA TYR A 22 -15.02 23.09 4.19
C TYR A 22 -15.41 21.66 3.80
N ILE A 23 -15.15 20.72 4.70
CA ILE A 23 -15.51 19.33 4.50
C ILE A 23 -17.03 19.16 4.62
N SER A 24 -17.63 18.53 3.60
CA SER A 24 -19.04 18.13 3.60
C SER A 24 -19.30 17.04 4.64
N GLY A 25 -20.46 17.08 5.31
CA GLY A 25 -20.91 16.03 6.24
C GLY A 25 -21.15 14.66 5.60
N GLN A 26 -21.11 14.56 4.27
CA GLN A 26 -21.17 13.32 3.50
C GLN A 26 -19.78 12.76 3.14
N ALA A 27 -18.71 13.54 3.32
CA ALA A 27 -17.35 13.09 3.02
C ALA A 27 -16.85 12.09 4.08
N GLN A 28 -16.19 11.03 3.61
CA GLN A 28 -15.50 10.08 4.49
C GLN A 28 -14.06 10.53 4.72
N ILE A 29 -13.80 11.16 5.87
CA ILE A 29 -12.48 11.68 6.26
C ILE A 29 -11.87 10.96 7.47
N ILE A 30 -12.49 9.86 7.92
CA ILE A 30 -11.93 9.00 8.96
C ILE A 30 -10.59 8.44 8.48
N GLY A 31 -9.58 8.52 9.35
CA GLY A 31 -8.21 8.14 9.03
C GLY A 31 -7.41 9.17 8.26
N ALA A 32 -8.02 10.28 7.82
CA ALA A 32 -7.30 11.38 7.18
C ALA A 32 -6.36 12.08 8.16
N LEU A 33 -5.31 12.71 7.62
CA LEU A 33 -4.28 13.37 8.43
C LEU A 33 -4.58 14.87 8.55
N VAL A 34 -4.73 15.33 9.78
CA VAL A 34 -4.83 16.76 10.09
C VAL A 34 -3.44 17.37 9.98
N VAL A 35 -3.27 18.31 9.03
CA VAL A 35 -2.00 19.00 8.74
C VAL A 35 -1.96 20.44 9.26
N ASN A 36 -3.13 21.06 9.47
CA ASN A 36 -3.25 22.34 10.15
C ASN A 36 -4.13 22.18 11.39
N GLN A 37 -3.85 22.92 12.46
CA GLN A 37 -4.64 22.86 13.69
C GLN A 37 -6.10 23.25 13.42
N VAL A 38 -7.03 22.45 13.94
CA VAL A 38 -8.48 22.69 13.96
C VAL A 38 -8.92 22.51 15.41
N ASN A 39 -9.64 23.47 15.96
CA ASN A 39 -10.06 23.42 17.37
C ASN A 39 -11.49 22.87 17.50
N VAL A 40 -11.86 22.48 18.72
CA VAL A 40 -13.22 22.05 19.03
C VAL A 40 -14.20 23.17 18.72
N GLY A 41 -15.20 22.89 17.89
CA GLY A 41 -16.22 23.83 17.44
C GLY A 41 -15.93 24.48 16.08
N ASP A 42 -14.72 24.33 15.55
CA ASP A 42 -14.38 24.83 14.20
C ASP A 42 -15.01 23.93 13.12
N LEU A 43 -15.45 24.55 12.02
CA LEU A 43 -15.72 23.82 10.79
C LEU A 43 -14.39 23.39 10.17
N ILE A 44 -14.29 22.13 9.73
CA ILE A 44 -13.05 21.56 9.20
C ILE A 44 -12.79 22.11 7.78
N PRO A 45 -11.73 22.91 7.55
CA PRO A 45 -11.38 23.37 6.22
C PRO A 45 -10.76 22.23 5.41
N VAL A 46 -11.03 22.21 4.09
CA VAL A 46 -10.41 21.22 3.17
C VAL A 46 -8.88 21.28 3.25
N ALA A 47 -8.31 22.49 3.34
CA ALA A 47 -6.87 22.71 3.41
C ALA A 47 -6.23 22.22 4.72
N SER A 48 -7.00 21.94 5.77
CA SER A 48 -6.48 21.43 7.04
C SER A 48 -6.33 19.91 7.06
N ILE A 49 -6.84 19.23 6.03
CA ILE A 49 -6.80 17.78 5.89
C ILE A 49 -5.94 17.43 4.69
N ALA A 50 -4.83 16.73 4.93
CA ALA A 50 -4.22 15.98 3.87
C ALA A 50 -5.02 14.68 3.71
N SER A 51 -5.49 14.41 2.49
CA SER A 51 -5.72 13.02 2.09
C SER A 51 -4.38 12.35 2.27
N ALA A 52 -4.23 11.60 3.37
CA ALA A 52 -2.98 10.94 3.66
C ALA A 52 -2.63 10.14 2.39
N PRO A 53 -1.50 10.40 1.72
CA PRO A 53 -1.02 9.40 0.79
C PRO A 53 -0.89 8.12 1.61
N ASN A 54 -1.30 7.00 1.02
CA ASN A 54 -1.30 5.68 1.65
C ASN A 54 0.07 5.26 2.25
N SER A 55 1.11 6.09 2.14
CA SER A 55 2.47 5.90 2.65
C SER A 55 2.58 5.66 4.15
N LEU A 56 1.64 6.13 4.98
CA LEU A 56 1.64 5.79 6.41
C LEU A 56 1.13 4.37 6.71
N ASN A 57 0.44 3.74 5.75
CA ASN A 57 -0.05 2.37 5.86
C ASN A 57 0.72 1.42 4.92
N GLN A 58 1.87 1.86 4.41
CA GLN A 58 2.72 1.07 3.54
C GLN A 58 3.86 0.42 4.31
N ARG A 59 4.21 -0.78 3.89
CA ARG A 59 5.30 -1.58 4.44
C ARG A 59 6.21 -2.01 3.31
N HIS A 60 7.50 -1.95 3.60
CA HIS A 60 8.56 -2.42 2.73
C HIS A 60 8.78 -3.90 3.01
N VAL A 61 8.39 -4.76 2.08
CA VAL A 61 8.48 -6.21 2.21
C VAL A 61 9.64 -6.71 1.35
N PRO A 62 10.69 -7.29 1.95
CA PRO A 62 11.77 -7.89 1.18
C PRO A 62 11.30 -9.20 0.54
N ILE A 63 11.57 -9.35 -0.75
CA ILE A 63 11.25 -10.54 -1.55
C ILE A 63 12.52 -11.03 -2.20
N THR A 64 12.84 -12.30 -2.02
CA THR A 64 13.97 -12.93 -2.73
C THR A 64 13.44 -14.04 -3.62
N THR A 65 13.85 -14.02 -4.89
CA THR A 65 13.49 -15.03 -5.88
C THR A 65 14.70 -15.43 -6.72
N GLU A 66 14.58 -16.51 -7.48
CA GLU A 66 15.59 -16.92 -8.47
C GLU A 66 15.63 -15.92 -9.63
N ILE A 67 16.80 -15.72 -10.23
CA ILE A 67 16.97 -14.78 -11.35
C ILE A 67 16.08 -15.13 -12.56
N THR A 68 15.76 -16.41 -12.74
CA THR A 68 14.87 -16.91 -13.80
C THR A 68 13.39 -16.61 -13.54
N ASP A 69 13.03 -16.23 -12.32
CA ASP A 69 11.67 -15.90 -11.89
C ASP A 69 11.42 -14.39 -11.78
N SER A 70 12.35 -13.59 -12.30
CA SER A 70 12.29 -12.15 -12.29
C SER A 70 12.51 -11.60 -13.69
N PRO A 71 11.88 -10.46 -14.06
CA PRO A 71 12.20 -9.77 -15.29
C PRO A 71 13.66 -9.33 -15.29
N ILE A 72 14.28 -9.38 -16.47
CA ILE A 72 15.61 -8.80 -16.64
C ILE A 72 15.56 -7.29 -16.39
N ASN A 73 16.65 -6.77 -15.83
CA ASN A 73 16.85 -5.34 -15.64
C ASN A 73 15.85 -4.63 -14.71
N LEU A 74 15.17 -5.30 -13.76
CA LEU A 74 14.32 -4.62 -12.75
C LEU A 74 14.99 -3.39 -12.10
N GLN A 75 14.30 -2.28 -11.98
CA GLN A 75 14.84 -1.07 -11.34
C GLN A 75 13.97 -0.61 -10.18
N ARG A 76 14.56 0.20 -9.29
CA ARG A 76 13.79 0.94 -8.30
C ARG A 76 12.76 1.80 -9.03
N GLY A 77 11.52 1.78 -8.56
CA GLY A 77 10.39 2.47 -9.18
C GLY A 77 9.65 1.65 -10.23
N ASP A 78 10.17 0.49 -10.65
CA ASP A 78 9.41 -0.42 -11.51
C ASP A 78 8.14 -0.86 -10.78
N VAL A 79 7.07 -1.01 -11.57
CA VAL A 79 5.78 -1.54 -11.14
C VAL A 79 5.66 -2.98 -11.64
N VAL A 80 5.35 -3.88 -10.71
CA VAL A 80 5.32 -5.32 -10.96
C VAL A 80 4.08 -5.99 -10.38
N ASP A 81 3.69 -7.09 -10.99
CA ASP A 81 2.79 -8.06 -10.42
C ASP A 81 3.61 -9.19 -9.79
N ILE A 82 3.14 -9.71 -8.66
CA ILE A 82 3.82 -10.75 -7.89
C ILE A 82 2.88 -11.94 -7.81
N TYR A 83 3.37 -13.08 -8.25
CA TYR A 83 2.65 -14.35 -8.25
C TYR A 83 3.31 -15.34 -7.30
N ALA A 84 2.48 -16.08 -6.56
CA ALA A 84 2.89 -17.23 -5.80
C ALA A 84 2.52 -18.49 -6.59
N VAL A 85 3.51 -19.31 -6.93
CA VAL A 85 3.34 -20.58 -7.64
C VAL A 85 3.64 -21.72 -6.67
N PRO A 86 2.72 -22.68 -6.49
CA PRO A 86 2.95 -23.80 -5.60
C PRO A 86 4.13 -24.64 -6.06
N THR A 87 4.92 -25.08 -5.09
CA THR A 87 5.95 -26.10 -5.25
C THR A 87 5.39 -27.46 -4.86
N ARG A 88 6.18 -28.53 -5.04
CA ARG A 88 5.76 -29.89 -4.64
C ARG A 88 5.48 -30.02 -3.15
N ASP A 89 6.12 -29.18 -2.34
CA ASP A 89 6.01 -29.22 -0.88
C ASP A 89 4.97 -28.23 -0.34
N SER A 90 4.31 -27.47 -1.23
CA SER A 90 3.32 -26.47 -0.84
C SER A 90 2.10 -27.12 -0.19
N LYS A 91 1.75 -26.61 0.99
CA LYS A 91 0.60 -27.00 1.82
C LYS A 91 -0.52 -25.97 1.77
N ILE A 92 -0.19 -24.70 1.48
CA ILE A 92 -1.13 -23.58 1.58
C ILE A 92 -1.95 -23.40 0.31
N THR A 93 -1.35 -23.55 -0.87
CA THR A 93 -2.04 -23.38 -2.16
C THR A 93 -1.69 -24.51 -3.12
N THR A 94 -2.64 -24.85 -4.00
CA THR A 94 -2.50 -25.86 -5.05
C THR A 94 -2.47 -25.24 -6.45
N GLU A 95 -2.76 -23.95 -6.58
CA GLU A 95 -2.78 -23.22 -7.85
C GLU A 95 -1.97 -21.93 -7.75
N ALA A 96 -1.49 -21.44 -8.90
CA ALA A 96 -0.80 -20.17 -8.96
C ALA A 96 -1.77 -19.02 -8.63
N GLN A 97 -1.33 -18.08 -7.80
CA GLN A 97 -2.16 -16.97 -7.33
C GLN A 97 -1.43 -15.63 -7.50
N LEU A 98 -2.15 -14.62 -7.98
CA LEU A 98 -1.71 -13.23 -7.92
C LEU A 98 -1.76 -12.74 -6.47
N VAL A 99 -0.61 -12.43 -5.87
CA VAL A 99 -0.50 -11.99 -4.47
C VAL A 99 -0.25 -10.49 -4.34
N GLY A 100 0.23 -9.85 -5.40
CA GLY A 100 0.39 -8.40 -5.45
C GLY A 100 0.18 -7.91 -6.88
N GLN A 101 -0.68 -6.91 -7.05
CA GLN A 101 -0.97 -6.30 -8.34
C GLN A 101 -0.45 -4.87 -8.36
N SER A 102 0.24 -4.47 -9.43
CA SER A 102 0.77 -3.11 -9.62
C SER A 102 1.58 -2.60 -8.43
N ILE A 103 2.46 -3.46 -7.92
CA ILE A 103 3.29 -3.21 -6.74
C ILE A 103 4.55 -2.45 -7.15
N SER A 104 4.81 -1.32 -6.48
CA SER A 104 6.03 -0.54 -6.71
C SER A 104 7.23 -1.15 -5.97
N LEU A 105 8.38 -1.18 -6.64
CA LEU A 105 9.64 -1.60 -6.04
C LEU A 105 10.37 -0.39 -5.44
N SER A 106 10.63 -0.41 -4.13
CA SER A 106 11.42 0.64 -3.46
C SER A 106 12.91 0.42 -3.62
N GLU A 107 13.37 -0.83 -3.73
CA GLU A 107 14.77 -1.20 -3.90
C GLU A 107 14.87 -2.47 -4.75
N VAL A 108 15.96 -2.58 -5.53
CA VAL A 108 16.29 -3.79 -6.30
C VAL A 108 17.78 -4.06 -6.09
N LEU A 109 18.07 -5.22 -5.51
CA LEU A 109 19.42 -5.76 -5.37
C LEU A 109 19.64 -6.81 -6.46
N LYS A 110 20.28 -6.36 -7.54
CA LYS A 110 20.75 -7.24 -8.61
C LYS A 110 22.08 -7.83 -8.18
N GLU A 111 22.07 -9.14 -7.97
CA GLU A 111 23.24 -10.02 -7.92
C GLU A 111 24.05 -10.06 -6.61
N ASN A 112 23.92 -11.21 -5.97
CA ASN A 112 25.06 -11.93 -5.42
C ASN A 112 25.43 -13.07 -6.41
N ASN A 113 26.60 -13.68 -6.27
CA ASN A 113 27.01 -14.86 -7.06
C ASN A 113 26.14 -16.12 -6.80
N SER A 114 24.96 -15.96 -6.18
CA SER A 114 24.07 -17.04 -5.76
C SER A 114 22.86 -17.23 -6.68
N GLY A 115 22.78 -16.50 -7.81
CA GLY A 115 21.71 -16.67 -8.80
C GLY A 115 20.34 -16.11 -8.38
N LYS A 116 20.32 -15.25 -7.34
CA LYS A 116 19.09 -14.70 -6.76
C LYS A 116 18.96 -13.21 -7.02
N VAL A 117 17.71 -12.76 -7.08
CA VAL A 117 17.33 -11.35 -7.11
C VAL A 117 16.55 -11.05 -5.84
N SER A 118 16.97 -10.02 -5.12
CA SER A 118 16.24 -9.51 -3.96
C SER A 118 15.67 -8.15 -4.28
N VAL A 119 14.39 -7.96 -4.01
CA VAL A 119 13.70 -6.68 -4.18
C VAL A 119 13.02 -6.30 -2.88
N VAL A 120 12.74 -5.01 -2.72
CA VAL A 120 11.88 -4.52 -1.66
C VAL A 120 10.63 -3.96 -2.31
N ALA A 121 9.50 -4.59 -2.04
CA ALA A 121 8.20 -4.27 -2.61
C ALA A 121 7.33 -3.53 -1.59
N ILE A 122 6.54 -2.57 -2.06
CA ILE A 122 5.71 -1.72 -1.19
C ILE A 122 4.28 -2.28 -1.15
N PHE A 123 3.85 -2.77 0.01
CA PHE A 123 2.50 -3.29 0.23
C PHE A 123 1.75 -2.46 1.27
N ASN A 124 0.43 -2.57 1.30
CA ASN A 124 -0.33 -2.07 2.44
C ASN A 124 -0.14 -2.99 3.67
N ASP A 125 -0.21 -2.42 4.88
CA ASP A 125 0.04 -3.13 6.15
C ASP A 125 -0.85 -4.38 6.31
N ASP A 126 -2.12 -4.28 5.91
CA ASP A 126 -3.10 -5.36 5.95
C ASP A 126 -2.77 -6.53 4.99
N GLN A 127 -1.94 -6.29 3.98
CA GLN A 127 -1.50 -7.29 3.01
C GLN A 127 -0.22 -8.02 3.45
N VAL A 128 0.55 -7.47 4.38
CA VAL A 128 1.88 -8.01 4.73
C VAL A 128 1.81 -9.43 5.27
N LEU A 129 1.00 -9.67 6.31
CA LEU A 129 0.92 -11.00 6.93
C LEU A 129 0.39 -12.08 5.96
N PRO A 130 -0.73 -11.85 5.23
CA PRO A 130 -1.20 -12.82 4.22
C PRO A 130 -0.14 -13.18 3.19
N ILE A 131 0.59 -12.18 2.68
CA ILE A 131 1.62 -12.39 1.65
C ILE A 131 2.81 -13.16 2.20
N LEU A 132 3.29 -12.81 3.39
CA LEU A 132 4.41 -13.54 4.02
C LEU A 132 4.05 -15.01 4.27
N GLN A 133 2.81 -15.30 4.66
CA GLN A 133 2.35 -16.68 4.83
C GLN A 133 2.36 -17.45 3.50
N ILE A 134 1.79 -16.89 2.45
CA ILE A 134 1.76 -17.54 1.12
C ILE A 134 3.18 -17.72 0.58
N MET A 135 4.03 -16.70 0.68
CA MET A 135 5.41 -16.74 0.17
C MET A 135 6.31 -17.72 0.92
N SER A 136 6.01 -18.02 2.19
CA SER A 136 6.82 -18.96 2.99
C SER A 136 6.84 -20.38 2.45
N ASP A 137 5.88 -20.72 1.60
CA ASP A 137 5.58 -22.07 1.15
C ASP A 137 5.44 -22.16 -0.38
N THR A 138 5.74 -21.09 -1.11
CA THR A 138 5.57 -21.02 -2.58
C THR A 138 6.82 -20.49 -3.27
N ARG A 139 6.93 -20.78 -4.57
CA ARG A 139 7.89 -20.15 -5.46
C ARG A 139 7.32 -18.81 -5.92
N VAL A 140 8.06 -17.74 -5.74
CA VAL A 140 7.60 -16.37 -6.05
C VAL A 140 8.09 -15.96 -7.43
N ILE A 141 7.18 -15.54 -8.31
CA ILE A 141 7.49 -15.05 -9.65
C ILE A 141 7.10 -13.59 -9.76
N ILE A 142 8.03 -12.76 -10.23
CA ILE A 142 7.82 -11.33 -10.47
C ILE A 142 7.57 -11.14 -11.96
N VAL A 143 6.53 -10.39 -12.30
CA VAL A 143 6.15 -10.07 -13.68
C VAL A 143 6.04 -8.56 -13.82
N ARG A 144 6.57 -7.98 -14.89
CA ARG A 144 6.45 -6.53 -15.13
C ARG A 144 5.00 -6.19 -15.48
N SER A 145 4.39 -5.25 -14.76
CA SER A 145 3.05 -4.76 -15.10
C SER A 145 3.15 -3.87 -16.34
N VAL A 146 2.20 -4.03 -17.28
CA VAL A 146 2.07 -3.25 -18.53
C VAL A 146 0.83 -2.38 -18.51
#